data_AF-A0A529XQ03-F1
#
_entry.id   AF-A0A529XQ03-F1
#
_cell.length_a   1.000
_cell.length_b   1.000
_cell.length_c   1.000
_cell.angle_alpha   90.00
_cell.angle_beta   90.00
_cell.angle_gamma   90.00
#
_symmetry.space_group_name_H-M   'P 1'
#
loop_
_entity.id
_entity.type
_entity.pdbx_description
1 polymer ?
#
loop_
_entity_poly.entity_id
_entity_poly.type
_entity_poly.pdbx_seq_one_letter_code
_entity_poly.pdbx_strand_id
1 'polypeptide(L)'
;MADVMVPTLDHLKQAYAVTSTATQVTPLLESAALAEETGAARVFVKPESLQWAGSFKVRGAYWRLKRLSPDEAKRGVVAYSSGNFAQGLAAAGQALGIPVTIVM
;
A
#
# COMPACT_ATOMS: atom_id res chain seq x y z
N MET A 1 11.19 17.92 19.94
CA MET A 1 10.53 17.37 18.74
C MET A 1 10.93 15.91 18.68
N ALA A 2 9.99 14.97 18.61
CA ALA A 2 10.37 13.55 18.50
C ALA A 2 11.21 13.36 17.23
N ASP A 3 12.34 12.68 17.36
CA ASP A 3 13.22 12.40 16.23
C ASP A 3 12.43 11.57 15.19
N VAL A 4 12.28 12.13 13.99
CA VAL A 4 11.45 11.51 12.95
C VAL A 4 12.27 10.41 12.30
N MET A 5 11.94 9.16 12.62
CA MET A 5 12.58 8.01 12.01
C MET A 5 12.25 7.95 10.51
N VAL A 6 13.28 8.07 9.67
CA VAL A 6 13.20 7.83 8.23
C VAL A 6 13.45 6.34 7.96
N PRO A 7 12.55 5.63 7.26
CA PRO A 7 12.75 4.21 6.95
C PRO A 7 14.06 3.96 6.20
N THR A 8 14.82 2.95 6.64
CA THR A 8 16.03 2.47 5.94
C THR A 8 15.65 1.45 4.88
N LEU A 9 16.62 1.08 4.04
CA LEU A 9 16.43 -0.02 3.08
C LEU A 9 16.02 -1.33 3.77
N ASP A 10 16.54 -1.61 4.96
CA ASP A 10 16.20 -2.84 5.69
C ASP A 10 14.77 -2.80 6.22
N HIS A 11 14.28 -1.64 6.66
CA HIS A 11 12.85 -1.46 6.96
C HIS A 11 11.97 -1.76 5.74
N LEU A 12 12.39 -1.33 4.54
CA LEU A 12 11.66 -1.59 3.30
C LEU A 12 11.69 -3.07 2.91
N LYS A 13 12.83 -3.77 3.07
CA LYS A 13 12.93 -5.21 2.83
C LYS A 13 12.00 -6.01 3.74
N GLN A 14 11.94 -5.66 5.03
CA GLN A 14 11.04 -6.29 6.00
C GLN A 14 9.58 -6.07 5.62
N ALA A 15 9.21 -4.83 5.27
CA ALA A 15 7.87 -4.51 4.82
C ALA A 15 7.50 -5.27 3.54
N TYR A 16 8.44 -5.39 2.59
CA TYR A 16 8.25 -6.15 1.36
C TYR A 16 8.03 -7.64 1.62
N ALA A 17 8.84 -8.27 2.48
CA ALA A 17 8.72 -9.69 2.81
C ALA A 17 7.33 -10.05 3.36
N VAL A 18 6.71 -9.16 4.14
CA VAL A 18 5.35 -9.34 4.65
C VAL A 18 4.31 -9.05 3.57
N THR A 19 4.41 -7.89 2.92
CA THR A 19 3.36 -7.42 1.99
C THR A 19 3.32 -8.18 0.67
N SER A 20 4.42 -8.78 0.21
CA SER A 20 4.46 -9.59 -1.01
C SER A 20 3.56 -10.84 -0.92
N THR A 21 3.31 -11.36 0.28
CA THR A 21 2.41 -12.50 0.51
C THR A 21 0.93 -12.16 0.32
N ALA A 22 0.60 -10.87 0.42
CA ALA A 22 -0.78 -10.39 0.42
C ALA A 22 -1.05 -9.38 -0.69
N THR A 23 -0.08 -9.06 -1.56
CA THR A 23 -0.24 -8.09 -2.64
C THR A 23 0.28 -8.67 -3.95
N GLN A 24 -0.39 -8.34 -5.05
CA GLN A 24 0.05 -8.83 -6.35
C GLN A 24 1.25 -8.02 -6.86
N VAL A 25 2.11 -8.69 -7.63
CA VAL A 25 3.11 -8.01 -8.46
C VAL A 25 2.37 -7.42 -9.65
N THR A 26 2.11 -6.11 -9.59
CA THR A 26 1.58 -5.36 -10.73
C THR A 26 2.60 -5.42 -11.88
N PRO A 27 2.18 -5.44 -13.15
CA PRO A 27 3.12 -5.52 -14.27
C PRO A 27 4.00 -4.27 -14.36
N LEU A 28 5.04 -4.33 -15.17
CA LEU A 28 5.77 -3.15 -15.65
C LEU A 28 5.51 -3.05 -17.15
N LEU A 29 4.71 -2.07 -17.56
CA LEU A 29 4.24 -1.94 -18.93
C LEU A 29 5.12 -0.93 -19.67
N GLU A 30 5.76 -1.34 -20.75
CA GLU A 30 6.48 -0.41 -21.61
C GLU A 30 5.49 0.37 -22.49
N SER A 31 5.71 1.67 -22.67
CA SER A 31 4.87 2.56 -23.48
C SER A 31 5.70 3.30 -24.51
N ALA A 32 5.58 2.89 -25.76
CA ALA A 32 6.23 3.56 -26.90
C ALA A 32 5.67 4.98 -27.10
N ALA A 33 4.36 5.16 -26.97
CA ALA A 33 3.71 6.47 -27.12
C ALA A 33 4.23 7.50 -26.10
N LEU A 34 4.39 7.10 -24.83
CA LEU A 34 4.96 7.98 -23.81
C LEU A 34 6.46 8.23 -24.03
N ALA A 35 7.20 7.24 -24.55
CA ALA A 35 8.60 7.42 -24.91
C ALA A 35 8.75 8.48 -26.02
N GLU A 36 7.91 8.42 -27.06
CA GLU A 36 7.85 9.42 -28.13
C GLU A 36 7.47 10.81 -27.59
N GLU A 37 6.41 10.90 -26.79
CA GLU A 37 5.93 12.17 -26.23
C GLU A 37 6.97 12.85 -25.33
N THR A 38 7.73 12.07 -24.55
CA THR A 38 8.72 12.59 -23.60
C THR A 38 10.13 12.73 -24.19
N GLY A 39 10.40 12.16 -25.37
CA GLY A 39 11.73 12.05 -25.96
C GLY A 39 12.68 11.07 -25.23
N ALA A 40 12.16 10.28 -24.29
CA ALA A 40 12.94 9.30 -23.56
C ALA A 40 13.20 8.05 -24.42
N ALA A 41 14.35 7.39 -24.21
CA ALA A 41 14.67 6.15 -24.94
C ALA A 41 13.63 5.04 -24.69
N ARG A 42 13.13 4.92 -23.45
CA ARG A 42 12.09 3.97 -23.03
C ARG A 42 11.32 4.55 -21.85
N VAL A 43 10.00 4.34 -21.82
CA VAL A 43 9.14 4.69 -20.68
C VAL A 43 8.39 3.46 -20.21
N PHE A 44 8.35 3.28 -18.89
CA PHE A 44 7.60 2.21 -18.26
C PHE A 44 6.57 2.76 -17.28
N VAL A 45 5.39 2.16 -17.28
CA VAL A 45 4.31 2.43 -16.34
C VAL A 45 4.23 1.28 -15.36
N LYS A 46 4.21 1.63 -14.06
CA LYS A 46 3.90 0.71 -12.96
C LYS A 46 2.45 0.95 -12.53
N PRO A 47 1.45 0.31 -13.16
CA PRO A 47 0.04 0.60 -12.92
C PRO A 47 -0.42 0.02 -11.58
N GLU A 48 -0.15 0.74 -10.49
CA GLU A 48 -0.61 0.36 -9.15
C GLU A 48 -2.13 0.44 -8.98
N SER A 49 -2.85 1.02 -9.96
CA SER A 49 -4.31 0.89 -10.07
C SER A 49 -4.77 -0.55 -10.26
N LEU A 50 -3.90 -1.46 -10.73
CA LEU A 50 -4.20 -2.88 -10.89
C LEU A 50 -4.01 -3.69 -9.59
N GLN A 51 -3.54 -3.07 -8.50
CA GLN A 51 -3.47 -3.74 -7.21
C GLN A 51 -4.87 -4.03 -6.66
N TRP A 52 -5.05 -5.09 -5.86
CA TRP A 52 -6.33 -5.31 -5.17
C TRP A 52 -6.61 -4.13 -4.23
N ALA A 53 -7.88 -3.71 -4.15
CA ALA A 53 -8.31 -2.40 -3.63
C ALA A 53 -7.94 -1.17 -4.49
N GLY A 54 -7.55 -1.36 -5.75
CA GLY A 54 -7.54 -0.34 -6.80
C GLY A 54 -6.42 0.70 -6.73
N SER A 55 -5.46 0.55 -5.80
CA SER A 55 -4.29 1.43 -5.70
C SER A 55 -3.17 0.82 -4.88
N PHE A 56 -2.00 1.47 -4.89
CA PHE A 56 -0.84 1.08 -4.06
C PHE A 56 -1.09 1.15 -2.55
N LYS A 57 -2.15 1.87 -2.10
CA LYS A 57 -2.38 2.19 -0.68
C LYS A 57 -2.60 0.94 0.18
N VAL A 58 -3.10 -0.15 -0.40
CA VAL A 58 -3.29 -1.42 0.33
C VAL A 58 -1.97 -1.98 0.87
N ARG A 59 -0.84 -1.75 0.18
CA ARG A 59 0.48 -2.25 0.61
C ARG A 59 0.85 -1.71 1.99
N GLY A 60 0.76 -0.38 2.15
CA GLY A 60 1.05 0.30 3.40
C GLY A 60 0.01 0.01 4.49
N ALA A 61 -1.27 -0.06 4.12
CA ALA A 61 -2.34 -0.40 5.04
C ALA A 61 -2.15 -1.80 5.63
N TYR A 62 -1.95 -2.81 4.78
CA TYR A 62 -1.71 -4.19 5.20
C TYR A 62 -0.47 -4.31 6.09
N TRP A 63 0.64 -3.65 5.72
CA TRP A 63 1.84 -3.59 6.55
C TRP A 63 1.55 -3.03 7.94
N ARG A 64 0.84 -1.89 8.03
CA ARG A 64 0.54 -1.24 9.30
C ARG A 64 -0.32 -2.12 10.20
N LEU A 65 -1.34 -2.77 9.62
CA LEU A 65 -2.25 -3.66 10.35
C LEU A 65 -1.55 -4.92 10.84
N LYS A 66 -0.67 -5.53 10.03
CA LYS A 66 0.13 -6.70 10.43
C LYS A 66 1.07 -6.45 11.60
N ARG A 67 1.40 -5.19 11.87
CA ARG A 67 2.27 -4.78 12.98
C ARG A 67 1.53 -4.47 14.27
N LEU A 68 0.20 -4.52 14.26
CA LEU A 68 -0.57 -4.37 15.50
C LEU A 68 -0.32 -5.59 16.40
N SER A 69 -0.21 -5.34 17.70
CA SER A 69 -0.31 -6.42 18.68
C SER A 69 -1.71 -7.06 18.62
N PRO A 70 -1.89 -8.27 19.16
CA PRO A 70 -3.22 -8.90 19.22
C PRO A 70 -4.27 -8.03 19.90
N ASP A 71 -3.89 -7.30 20.96
CA ASP A 71 -4.81 -6.42 21.68
C ASP A 71 -5.13 -5.14 20.92
N GLU A 72 -4.16 -4.59 20.19
CA GLU A 72 -4.40 -3.47 19.27
C GLU A 72 -5.31 -3.89 18.11
N ALA A 73 -5.07 -5.05 17.51
CA ALA A 73 -5.87 -5.60 16.42
C ALA A 73 -7.33 -5.83 16.83
N LYS A 74 -7.56 -6.35 18.05
CA LYS A 74 -8.92 -6.53 18.61
C LYS A 74 -9.68 -5.21 18.79
N ARG A 75 -8.98 -4.13 19.18
CA ARG A 75 -9.59 -2.79 19.30
C ARG A 75 -9.94 -2.18 17.95
N GLY A 76 -9.30 -2.64 16.88
CA GLY A 76 -9.45 -2.09 15.54
C GLY A 76 -8.71 -0.78 15.34
N VAL A 77 -8.91 -0.16 14.18
CA VAL A 77 -8.28 1.10 13.80
C VAL A 77 -9.29 2.12 13.30
N VAL A 78 -8.94 3.39 13.43
CA VAL A 78 -9.65 4.51 12.81
C VAL A 78 -8.71 5.28 11.89
N ALA A 79 -9.22 5.73 10.74
CA ALA A 79 -8.53 6.62 9.84
C ALA A 79 -9.49 7.60 9.17
N TYR A 80 -8.97 8.70 8.63
CA TYR A 80 -9.72 9.58 7.74
C TYR A 80 -9.08 9.59 6.35
N SER A 81 -9.90 9.54 5.30
CA SER A 81 -9.42 9.50 3.92
C SER A 81 -10.56 9.75 2.94
N SER A 82 -10.30 10.56 1.92
CA SER A 82 -11.24 10.86 0.84
C SER A 82 -11.45 9.74 -0.20
N GLY A 83 -10.66 8.65 -0.19
CA GLY A 83 -10.81 7.57 -1.17
C GLY A 83 -9.83 6.41 -1.02
N ASN A 84 -8.79 6.37 -1.86
CA ASN A 84 -7.90 5.20 -2.02
C ASN A 84 -7.36 4.58 -0.71
N PHE A 85 -7.04 5.40 0.30
CA PHE A 85 -6.59 4.86 1.58
C PHE A 85 -7.73 4.27 2.41
N ALA A 86 -8.95 4.83 2.34
CA ALA A 86 -10.14 4.25 2.95
C ALA A 86 -10.42 2.85 2.40
N GLN A 87 -10.42 2.71 1.08
CA GLN A 87 -10.64 1.43 0.41
C GLN A 87 -9.51 0.43 0.72
N GLY A 88 -8.26 0.87 0.62
CA GLY A 88 -7.10 0.03 0.92
C GLY A 88 -7.07 -0.44 2.38
N LEU A 89 -7.40 0.43 3.34
CA LEU A 89 -7.42 0.08 4.76
C LEU A 89 -8.60 -0.83 5.11
N ALA A 90 -9.80 -0.54 4.59
CA ALA A 90 -10.97 -1.39 4.79
C ALA A 90 -10.75 -2.80 4.22
N ALA A 91 -10.21 -2.92 2.99
CA ALA A 91 -9.91 -4.20 2.37
C ALA A 91 -8.83 -4.99 3.15
N ALA A 92 -7.77 -4.31 3.61
CA ALA A 92 -6.74 -4.94 4.44
C ALA A 92 -7.28 -5.38 5.81
N GLY A 93 -8.15 -4.57 6.43
CA GLY A 93 -8.83 -4.92 7.68
C GLY A 93 -9.69 -6.16 7.54
N GLN A 94 -10.50 -6.23 6.48
CA GLN A 94 -11.31 -7.41 6.15
C GLN A 94 -10.44 -8.65 5.96
N ALA A 95 -9.34 -8.56 5.20
CA ALA A 95 -8.43 -9.68 4.95
C ALA A 95 -7.73 -10.20 6.23
N LEU A 96 -7.56 -9.35 7.24
CA LEU A 96 -6.89 -9.67 8.50
C LEU A 96 -7.86 -9.91 9.67
N GLY A 97 -9.17 -9.74 9.47
CA GLY A 97 -10.17 -9.82 10.53
C GLY A 97 -10.05 -8.68 11.56
N ILE A 98 -9.57 -7.50 11.16
CA ILE A 98 -9.36 -6.35 12.02
C ILE A 98 -10.47 -5.32 11.76
N PRO A 99 -11.21 -4.85 12.81
CA PRO A 99 -12.20 -3.81 12.64
C PRO A 99 -11.58 -2.50 12.14
N VAL A 100 -12.20 -1.87 11.14
CA VAL A 100 -11.75 -0.61 10.55
C VAL A 100 -12.91 0.38 10.53
N THR A 101 -12.69 1.55 11.12
CA THR A 101 -13.59 2.70 11.02
C THR A 101 -12.95 3.78 10.15
N ILE A 102 -13.66 4.25 9.13
CA ILE A 102 -13.19 5.33 8.27
C ILE A 102 -14.09 6.55 8.44
N VAL A 103 -13.47 7.72 8.61
CA VAL A 103 -14.10 9.04 8.42
C VAL A 103 -13.81 9.50 6.99
N MET A 104 -14.85 9.70 6.20
CA MET A 104 -14.74 10.08 4.77
C MET A 104 -15.24 11.50 4.56
#